data_AF-A0A317DF53-F1
#
_entry.id   AF-A0A317DF53-F1
#
_cell.length_a   1.000
_cell.length_b   1.000
_cell.length_c   1.000
_cell.angle_alpha   90.00
_cell.angle_beta   90.00
_cell.angle_gamma   90.00
#
_symmetry.space_group_name_H-M   'P 1'
#
loop_
_entity.id
_entity.type
_entity.pdbx_description
1 polymer ?
#
loop_
_entity_poly.entity_id
_entity_poly.type
_entity_poly.pdbx_seq_one_letter_code
_entity_poly.pdbx_strand_id
1 'polypeptide(L)'
;MARRTHASAANTRWRREHSDATIIALTIDSPGYVPWWPRPQVTLLTILVHMLTETSRHAGHADILREQLDGLTGTAAGDANAQRDAAFWEARRTQIERAAKAAGPTIA
;
A
#
# COMPACT_ATOMS: atom_id res chain seq x y z
N MET A 1 1.26 25.33 30.74
CA MET A 1 1.92 24.67 29.59
C MET A 1 0.86 23.85 28.83
N ALA A 2 0.01 24.49 28.01
CA ALA A 2 -1.09 23.82 27.29
C ALA A 2 -1.58 24.67 26.11
N ARG A 3 -0.90 24.60 24.95
CA ARG A 3 -1.32 25.33 23.72
C ARG A 3 -0.76 24.71 22.42
N ARG A 4 -0.67 23.37 22.32
CA ARG A 4 -0.07 22.69 21.15
C ARG A 4 -0.99 21.73 20.38
N THR A 5 -2.18 21.41 20.88
CA THR A 5 -3.06 20.37 20.30
C THR A 5 -3.98 20.86 19.18
N HIS A 6 -4.41 22.13 19.18
CA HIS A 6 -5.31 22.65 18.13
C HIS A 6 -4.60 22.92 16.78
N ALA A 7 -3.30 23.22 16.82
CA ALA A 7 -2.53 23.57 15.63
C ALA A 7 -2.26 22.37 14.70
N SER A 8 -2.09 21.15 15.24
CA SER A 8 -1.85 19.96 14.41
C SER A 8 -3.11 19.50 13.67
N ALA A 9 -4.27 19.51 14.32
CA ALA A 9 -5.55 19.15 13.70
C ALA A 9 -5.95 20.13 12.58
N ALA A 10 -5.76 21.44 12.81
CA ALA A 10 -5.97 22.46 11.78
C ALA A 10 -5.01 22.28 10.59
N ASN A 11 -3.75 21.92 10.85
CA ASN A 11 -2.75 21.64 9.82
C ASN A 11 -3.12 20.39 9.00
N THR A 12 -3.54 19.30 9.65
CA THR A 12 -4.00 18.09 8.94
C THR A 12 -5.23 18.36 8.08
N ARG A 13 -6.20 19.14 8.58
CA ARG A 13 -7.39 19.53 7.82
C ARG A 13 -7.01 20.34 6.58
N TRP A 14 -6.21 21.39 6.75
CA TRP A 14 -5.74 22.23 5.64
C TRP A 14 -4.99 21.41 4.59
N ARG A 15 -4.09 20.50 5.00
CA ARG A 15 -3.35 19.64 4.06
C ARG A 15 -4.28 18.77 3.22
N ARG A 16 -5.31 18.17 3.84
CA ARG A 16 -6.30 17.35 3.11
C ARG A 16 -7.07 18.20 2.11
N GLU A 17 -7.65 19.32 2.56
CA GLU A 17 -8.42 20.20 1.69
C GLU A 17 -7.59 20.76 0.52
N HIS A 18 -6.33 21.10 0.78
CA HIS A 18 -5.42 21.57 -0.25
C HIS A 18 -5.07 20.48 -1.28
N SER A 19 -4.80 19.25 -0.81
CA SER A 19 -4.59 18.10 -1.70
C SER A 19 -5.83 17.80 -2.53
N ASP A 20 -7.02 17.75 -1.92
CA ASP A 20 -8.28 17.48 -2.61
C ASP A 20 -8.55 18.55 -3.68
N ALA A 21 -8.39 19.83 -3.34
CA ALA A 21 -8.55 20.93 -4.30
C ALA A 21 -7.58 20.82 -5.48
N THR A 22 -6.32 20.43 -5.23
CA THR A 22 -5.31 20.23 -6.28
C THR A 22 -5.70 19.09 -7.23
N ILE A 23 -6.16 17.96 -6.66
CA ILE A 23 -6.57 16.77 -7.43
C ILE A 23 -7.79 17.07 -8.30
N ILE A 24 -8.75 17.85 -7.79
CA ILE A 24 -9.95 18.23 -8.51
C ILE A 24 -9.65 19.24 -9.63
N ALA A 25 -8.74 20.19 -9.39
CA ALA A 25 -8.50 21.30 -10.30
C ALA A 25 -7.56 20.95 -11.48
N LEU A 26 -6.69 19.95 -11.33
CA LEU A 26 -5.63 19.65 -12.29
C LEU A 26 -5.89 18.35 -13.05
N THR A 27 -5.42 18.31 -14.30
CA THR A 27 -5.41 17.09 -15.10
C THR A 27 -4.29 16.16 -14.66
N ILE A 28 -4.41 14.87 -14.96
CA ILE A 28 -3.46 13.84 -14.47
C ILE A 28 -2.04 13.98 -15.04
N ASP A 29 -1.92 14.62 -16.20
CA ASP A 29 -0.68 14.95 -16.91
C ASP A 29 -0.12 16.32 -16.53
N SER A 30 -0.77 17.07 -15.62
CA SER A 30 -0.29 18.37 -15.15
C SER A 30 1.13 18.25 -14.57
N PRO A 31 2.08 19.12 -15.00
CA PRO A 31 3.47 19.03 -14.60
C PRO A 31 3.70 19.50 -13.16
N GLY A 32 4.66 18.86 -12.48
CA GLY A 32 5.13 19.23 -11.15
C GLY A 32 6.65 19.11 -11.03
N TYR A 33 7.19 19.68 -9.95
CA TYR A 33 8.63 19.73 -9.69
C TYR A 33 8.94 19.30 -8.25
N VAL A 34 9.77 18.27 -8.08
CA VAL A 34 10.22 17.75 -6.78
C VAL A 34 11.75 17.77 -6.71
N PRO A 35 12.37 18.81 -6.12
CA PRO A 35 13.81 19.07 -6.28
C PRO A 35 14.73 18.00 -5.69
N TRP A 36 14.26 17.21 -4.73
CA TRP A 36 15.07 16.18 -4.06
C TRP A 36 14.88 14.78 -4.67
N TRP A 37 14.13 14.64 -5.76
CA TRP A 37 13.97 13.35 -6.44
C TRP A 37 14.98 13.17 -7.58
N PRO A 38 15.46 11.94 -7.83
CA PRO A 38 16.37 11.66 -8.95
C PRO A 38 15.81 12.05 -10.33
N ARG A 39 14.47 11.99 -10.48
CA ARG A 39 13.73 12.52 -11.63
C ARG A 39 12.80 13.61 -11.10
N PRO A 40 13.24 14.88 -11.07
CA PRO A 40 12.50 15.95 -10.39
C PRO A 40 11.24 16.37 -11.14
N GLN A 41 11.15 16.10 -12.44
CA GLN A 41 10.00 16.49 -13.25
C GLN A 41 9.00 15.35 -13.19
N VAL A 42 7.80 15.66 -12.72
CA VAL A 42 6.76 14.66 -12.46
C VAL A 42 5.43 15.14 -13.05
N THR A 43 4.47 14.23 -13.15
CA THR A 43 3.07 14.60 -13.37
C THR A 43 2.26 14.38 -12.10
N LEU A 44 1.05 14.94 -12.06
CA LEU A 44 0.10 14.64 -10.98
C LEU A 44 -0.12 13.12 -10.83
N LEU A 45 -0.21 12.36 -11.93
CA LEU A 45 -0.29 10.90 -11.91
C LEU A 45 0.87 10.27 -11.12
N THR A 46 2.10 10.71 -11.39
CA THR A 46 3.29 10.18 -10.70
C THR A 46 3.19 10.38 -9.20
N ILE A 47 2.74 11.55 -8.75
CA ILE A 47 2.55 11.85 -7.32
C ILE A 47 1.43 11.01 -6.72
N LEU A 48 0.29 10.85 -7.41
CA LEU A 48 -0.83 10.04 -6.92
C LEU A 48 -0.45 8.56 -6.75
N VAL A 49 0.25 7.98 -7.72
CA VAL A 49 0.76 6.59 -7.64
C VAL A 49 1.79 6.45 -6.51
N HIS A 50 2.65 7.46 -6.34
CA HIS A 50 3.59 7.49 -5.21
C HIS A 50 2.86 7.47 -3.86
N MET A 51 1.87 8.36 -3.68
CA MET A 51 1.08 8.41 -2.44
C MET A 51 0.30 7.12 -2.17
N LEU A 52 -0.24 6.48 -3.21
CA LEU A 52 -0.88 5.16 -3.09
C LEU A 52 0.11 4.09 -2.59
N THR A 53 1.32 4.09 -3.14
CA THR A 53 2.39 3.15 -2.77
C THR A 53 2.82 3.34 -1.32
N GLU A 54 3.06 4.59 -0.90
CA GLU A 54 3.45 4.91 0.46
C GLU A 54 2.34 4.59 1.47
N THR A 55 1.09 4.85 1.11
CA THR A 55 -0.07 4.50 1.96
C THR A 55 -0.19 2.99 2.12
N SER A 56 -0.05 2.23 1.04
CA SER A 56 -0.10 0.76 1.07
C SER A 56 1.04 0.18 1.91
N ARG A 57 2.26 0.73 1.79
CA ARG A 57 3.42 0.31 2.60
C ARG A 57 3.16 0.52 4.09
N HIS A 58 2.68 1.70 4.47
CA HIS A 58 2.38 1.99 5.88
C HIS A 58 1.21 1.16 6.42
N ALA A 59 0.17 0.93 5.62
CA ALA A 59 -0.95 0.06 6.00
C ALA A 59 -0.45 -1.38 6.25
N GLY A 60 0.40 -1.92 5.39
CA GLY A 60 1.00 -3.24 5.58
C GLY A 60 1.87 -3.33 6.84
N HIS A 61 2.67 -2.29 7.15
CA HIS A 61 3.43 -2.25 8.41
C HIS A 61 2.51 -2.21 9.64
N ALA A 62 1.44 -1.42 9.58
CA ALA A 62 0.45 -1.36 10.67
C ALA A 62 -0.28 -2.69 10.84
N ASP A 63 -0.53 -3.42 9.75
CA ASP A 63 -1.15 -4.74 9.77
C ASP A 63 -0.23 -5.76 10.45
N ILE A 64 1.06 -5.81 10.12
CA ILE A 64 2.03 -6.66 10.84
C ILE A 64 2.03 -6.39 12.34
N LEU A 65 1.99 -5.11 12.75
CA LEU A 65 1.93 -4.75 14.16
C LEU A 65 0.60 -5.21 14.80
N ARG A 66 -0.52 -5.06 14.09
CA ARG A 66 -1.82 -5.57 14.54
C ARG A 66 -1.76 -7.08 14.73
N GLU A 67 -1.29 -7.84 13.73
CA GLU A 67 -1.16 -9.30 13.76
C GLU A 67 -0.29 -9.78 14.93
N GLN A 68 0.77 -9.03 15.27
CA GLN A 68 1.61 -9.34 16.43
C GLN A 68 0.92 -9.06 17.77
N LEU A 69 0.01 -8.09 17.82
CA LEU A 69 -0.71 -7.72 19.04
C LEU A 69 -1.90 -8.64 19.32
N ASP A 70 -2.64 -9.05 18.29
CA ASP A 70 -3.84 -9.89 18.42
C ASP A 70 -3.59 -11.37 18.10
N GLY A 71 -2.46 -11.72 17.49
CA GLY A 71 -2.11 -13.08 17.07
C GLY A 71 -2.91 -13.58 15.87
N LEU A 72 -3.73 -12.73 15.23
CA LEU A 72 -4.62 -13.08 14.14
C LEU A 72 -4.05 -12.59 12.81
N THR A 73 -3.83 -13.51 11.87
CA THR A 73 -3.33 -13.17 10.53
C THR A 73 -4.46 -13.03 9.50
N GLY A 74 -4.29 -12.13 8.52
CA GLY A 74 -5.24 -11.92 7.42
C GLY A 74 -6.49 -11.08 7.75
N THR A 75 -7.32 -10.83 6.74
CA THR A 75 -8.47 -9.90 6.82
C THR A 75 -9.77 -10.56 7.32
N ALA A 76 -9.86 -11.88 7.26
CA ALA A 76 -10.97 -12.62 7.83
C ALA A 76 -10.51 -13.29 9.13
N ALA A 77 -11.14 -12.92 10.25
CA ALA A 77 -11.03 -13.66 11.52
C ALA A 77 -11.33 -15.17 11.36
N GLY A 78 -11.97 -15.59 10.26
CA GLY A 78 -12.23 -16.98 9.89
C GLY A 78 -11.07 -17.72 9.20
N ASP A 79 -10.11 -17.03 8.59
CA ASP A 79 -8.88 -17.62 8.04
C ASP A 79 -7.74 -17.66 9.07
N ALA A 80 -7.93 -16.94 10.18
CA ALA A 80 -6.91 -16.58 11.17
C ALA A 80 -6.29 -17.75 11.95
N ASN A 81 -6.59 -19.01 11.60
CA ASN A 81 -5.99 -20.17 12.25
C ASN A 81 -6.08 -21.46 11.42
N ALA A 82 -6.08 -21.39 10.09
CA ALA A 82 -5.71 -22.58 9.33
C ALA A 82 -4.20 -22.78 9.54
N GLN A 83 -3.84 -23.52 10.59
CA GLN A 83 -2.48 -23.99 10.82
C GLN A 83 -2.09 -24.82 9.60
N ARG A 84 -1.51 -24.17 8.60
CA ARG A 84 -1.09 -24.78 7.34
C ARG A 84 0.10 -25.67 7.66
N ASP A 85 -0.20 -26.92 7.94
CA ASP A 85 0.79 -27.95 8.26
C ASP A 85 1.70 -28.25 7.06
N ALA A 86 2.71 -29.09 7.29
CA ALA A 86 3.66 -29.45 6.25
C ALA A 86 2.97 -30.11 5.03
N ALA A 87 1.92 -30.89 5.26
CA ALA A 87 1.16 -31.59 4.22
C ALA A 87 0.40 -30.61 3.31
N PHE A 88 -0.19 -29.56 3.89
CA PHE A 88 -0.79 -28.46 3.13
C PHE A 88 0.23 -27.81 2.19
N TRP A 89 1.43 -27.50 2.70
CA TRP A 89 2.47 -26.84 1.90
C TRP A 89 3.06 -27.74 0.82
N GLU A 90 3.19 -29.03 1.08
CA GLU A 90 3.57 -30.02 0.07
C GLU A 90 2.54 -30.09 -1.07
N ALA A 91 1.26 -30.28 -0.72
CA ALA A 91 0.18 -30.33 -1.70
C ALA A 91 0.10 -29.03 -2.53
N ARG A 92 0.26 -27.87 -1.88
CA ARG A 92 0.24 -26.57 -2.56
C ARG A 92 1.41 -26.40 -3.51
N ARG A 93 2.63 -26.80 -3.12
CA ARG A 93 3.81 -26.79 -4.00
C ARG A 93 3.60 -27.68 -5.22
N THR A 94 3.14 -28.93 -5.02
CA THR A 94 2.85 -29.84 -6.13
C THR A 94 1.79 -29.29 -7.08
N GLN A 95 0.78 -28.56 -6.57
CA GLN A 95 -0.21 -27.89 -7.40
C GLN A 95 0.41 -26.77 -8.25
N ILE A 96 1.22 -25.92 -7.63
CA ILE A 96 1.90 -24.80 -8.32
C ILE A 96 2.87 -25.33 -9.38
N GLU A 97 3.66 -26.34 -9.05
CA GLU A 97 4.59 -26.97 -10.01
C GLU A 97 3.87 -27.58 -11.20
N ARG A 98 2.73 -28.25 -10.98
CA ARG A 98 1.91 -28.77 -12.08
C ARG A 98 1.37 -27.64 -12.96
N ALA A 99 0.87 -26.56 -12.37
CA ALA A 99 0.35 -25.41 -13.11
C ALA A 99 1.47 -24.72 -13.92
N ALA A 100 2.65 -24.54 -13.33
CA ALA A 100 3.82 -23.97 -14.01
C ALA A 100 4.28 -24.83 -15.19
N LYS A 101 4.33 -26.15 -15.03
CA LYS A 101 4.66 -27.09 -16.11
C LYS A 101 3.61 -27.06 -17.23
N ALA A 102 2.33 -26.94 -16.89
CA ALA A 102 1.23 -26.88 -17.85
C ALA A 102 1.18 -25.56 -18.64
N ALA A 103 1.59 -24.44 -18.04
CA ALA A 103 1.61 -23.14 -18.70
C ALA A 103 2.68 -23.07 -19.83
N GLY A 104 3.72 -23.89 -19.75
CA GLY A 104 4.84 -23.88 -20.68
C GLY A 104 5.58 -22.52 -20.72
N PRO A 105 6.73 -22.42 -21.40
CA PRO A 105 7.32 -21.12 -21.68
C PRO A 105 6.44 -20.42 -22.73
N THR A 106 5.76 -19.34 -22.35
CA THR A 106 5.23 -18.39 -23.33
C THR A 106 6.42 -17.63 -23.90
N ILE A 107 7.07 -18.20 -24.91
CA ILE A 107 8.08 -17.50 -25.71
C ILE A 107 7.30 -16.72 -26.77
N ALA A 108 7.22 -15.40 -26.57
CA ALA A 108 6.86 -14.42 -27.59
C ALA A 108 8.09 -13.58 -27.89
#